data_AF-A0A7S3F1I0-F1
#
_entry.id   AF-A0A7S3F1I0-F1
#
_cell.length_a   1.000
_cell.length_b   1.000
_cell.length_c   1.000
_cell.angle_alpha   90.00
_cell.angle_beta   90.00
_cell.angle_gamma   90.00
#
_symmetry.space_group_name_H-M   'P 1'
#
loop_
_entity.id
_entity.type
_entity.pdbx_description
1 polymer ?
#
loop_
_entity_poly.entity_id
_entity_poly.type
_entity_poly.pdbx_seq_one_letter_code
_entity_poly.pdbx_strand_id
1 'polypeptide(L)'
;RIDVLQAPLSLRLTFNAFNLSVTHCPQTEEAEAFFLREAGVTLTPPLNTASAAELGGLHLRRSVEVTLTPMKHTADIAVSGLGWIGVSSLATLAKADDLTATFDVYVPRGVEVTTRPPMPVGGLPTAM
;
A
#
# COMPACT_ATOMS: atom_id res chain seq x y z
N ARG A 1 3.69 0.62 5.79
CA ARG A 1 2.86 -0.62 5.84
C ARG A 1 1.48 -0.31 5.28
N ILE A 2 0.90 -1.23 4.54
CA ILE A 2 -0.49 -1.15 4.09
C ILE A 2 -1.19 -2.43 4.51
N ASP A 3 -2.25 -2.28 5.29
CA ASP A 3 -3.06 -3.40 5.77
C ASP A 3 -4.31 -3.45 4.89
N VAL A 4 -4.58 -4.62 4.29
CA VAL A 4 -5.76 -4.84 3.44
C VAL A 4 -6.86 -5.40 4.33
N LEU A 5 -7.83 -4.58 4.70
CA LEU A 5 -8.88 -4.95 5.66
C LEU A 5 -10.00 -5.73 4.99
N GLN A 6 -10.39 -5.28 3.80
CA GLN A 6 -11.38 -5.92 2.95
C GLN A 6 -10.94 -5.71 1.50
N ALA A 7 -11.00 -6.76 0.69
CA ALA A 7 -10.74 -6.64 -0.74
C ALA A 7 -11.31 -7.83 -1.49
N PRO A 8 -11.74 -7.65 -2.74
CA PRO A 8 -12.07 -8.76 -3.59
C PRO A 8 -10.82 -9.50 -4.06
N LEU A 9 -11.00 -10.75 -4.46
CA LEU A 9 -9.93 -11.57 -5.05
C LEU A 9 -9.33 -10.95 -6.33
N SER A 10 -10.06 -10.04 -6.98
CA SER A 10 -9.60 -9.35 -8.18
C SER A 10 -8.69 -8.16 -7.88
N LEU A 11 -8.50 -7.76 -6.62
CA LEU A 11 -7.67 -6.62 -6.25
C LEU A 11 -6.25 -6.80 -6.80
N ARG A 12 -5.75 -5.75 -7.43
CA ARG A 12 -4.35 -5.61 -7.83
C ARG A 12 -3.78 -4.30 -7.30
N LEU A 13 -2.73 -4.43 -6.50
CA LEU A 13 -1.90 -3.32 -6.04
C LEU A 13 -0.65 -3.23 -6.92
N THR A 14 -0.41 -2.06 -7.49
CA THR A 14 0.80 -1.74 -8.26
C THR A 14 1.63 -0.75 -7.48
N PHE A 15 2.84 -1.14 -7.08
CA PHE A 15 3.71 -0.27 -6.30
C PHE A 15 4.64 0.53 -7.23
N ASN A 16 4.54 1.87 -7.18
CA ASN A 16 5.34 2.79 -7.98
C ASN A 16 6.27 3.59 -7.06
N ALA A 17 7.50 3.11 -6.89
CA ALA A 17 8.52 3.70 -6.04
C ALA A 17 9.92 3.32 -6.52
N PHE A 18 10.95 4.06 -6.10
CA PHE A 18 12.34 3.75 -6.42
C PHE A 18 12.95 2.81 -5.37
N ASN A 19 13.73 1.81 -5.81
CA ASN A 19 14.40 0.83 -4.93
C ASN A 19 13.47 0.20 -3.88
N LEU A 20 12.26 -0.18 -4.30
CA LEU A 20 11.25 -0.75 -3.41
C LEU A 20 11.51 -2.24 -3.16
N SER A 21 11.45 -2.65 -1.89
CA SER A 21 11.28 -4.05 -1.49
C SER A 21 9.89 -4.22 -0.86
N VAL A 22 9.13 -5.19 -1.34
CA VAL A 22 7.80 -5.52 -0.81
C VAL A 22 7.91 -6.82 -0.03
N THR A 23 7.61 -6.74 1.27
CA THR A 23 7.56 -7.90 2.17
C THR A 23 6.12 -8.13 2.60
N HIS A 24 5.67 -9.38 2.53
CA HIS A 24 4.33 -9.79 2.93
C HIS A 24 4.33 -10.29 4.38
N CYS A 25 3.39 -9.79 5.18
CA CYS A 25 3.09 -10.31 6.52
C CYS A 25 1.72 -11.02 6.45
N PRO A 26 1.64 -12.33 6.76
CA PRO A 26 0.39 -13.09 6.62
C PRO A 26 -0.77 -12.61 7.48
N GLN A 27 -0.48 -12.01 8.64
CA GLN A 27 -1.48 -11.57 9.61
C GLN A 27 -1.25 -10.10 9.97
N THR A 28 -2.31 -9.31 9.97
CA THR A 28 -2.24 -7.87 10.26
C THR A 28 -2.00 -7.63 11.75
N GLU A 29 -2.48 -8.51 12.62
CA GLU A 29 -2.29 -8.43 14.07
C GLU A 29 -0.82 -8.57 14.46
N GLU A 30 -0.05 -9.37 13.72
CA GLU A 30 1.38 -9.58 13.96
C GLU A 30 2.25 -8.51 13.29
N ALA A 31 1.70 -7.70 12.38
CA ALA A 31 2.47 -6.82 11.52
C ALA A 31 3.22 -5.71 12.28
N GLU A 32 2.67 -5.25 13.40
CA GLU A 32 3.36 -4.28 14.27
C GLU A 32 4.54 -4.91 15.01
N ALA A 33 4.34 -6.07 15.63
CA ALA A 33 5.40 -6.81 16.31
C ALA A 33 6.50 -7.23 15.33
N PHE A 34 6.12 -7.67 14.12
CA PHE A 34 7.04 -7.98 13.03
C PHE A 34 7.87 -6.75 12.64
N PHE A 35 7.24 -5.59 12.42
CA PHE A 35 7.96 -4.36 12.08
C PHE A 35 8.97 -3.97 13.15
N LEU A 36 8.55 -3.94 14.43
CA LEU A 36 9.43 -3.57 15.54
C LEU A 36 10.64 -4.51 15.68
N ARG A 37 10.47 -5.80 15.37
CA ARG A 37 11.52 -6.81 15.45
C ARG A 37 12.49 -6.75 14.25
N GLU A 38 11.99 -6.44 13.06
CA GLU A 38 12.72 -6.61 11.80
C GLU A 38 13.21 -5.30 11.15
N ALA A 39 12.76 -4.14 11.65
CA ALA A 39 13.20 -2.83 11.16
C ALA A 39 14.70 -2.63 11.35
N GLY A 40 15.41 -2.30 10.27
CA GLY A 40 16.87 -2.17 10.29
C GLY A 40 17.62 -3.50 10.30
N VAL A 41 16.94 -4.64 10.13
CA VAL A 41 17.54 -5.98 10.01
C VAL A 41 17.22 -6.55 8.62
N THR A 42 15.97 -6.98 8.43
CA THR A 42 15.47 -7.47 7.14
C THR A 42 14.62 -6.42 6.43
N LEU A 43 13.91 -5.58 7.20
CA LEU A 43 13.15 -4.44 6.69
C LEU A 43 14.09 -3.23 6.57
N THR A 44 14.77 -3.16 5.44
CA THR A 44 15.67 -2.06 5.07
C THR A 44 15.20 -1.38 3.79
N PRO A 45 15.28 -0.03 3.68
CA PRO A 45 15.73 0.92 4.71
C PRO A 45 14.70 1.09 5.85
N PRO A 46 15.10 1.56 7.06
CA PRO A 46 16.44 2.02 7.50
C PRO A 46 17.50 0.90 7.53
N LEU A 47 18.79 1.24 7.51
CA LEU A 47 19.88 0.26 7.28
C LEU A 47 20.35 -0.49 8.53
N ASN A 48 20.02 0.01 9.72
CA ASN A 48 20.41 -0.60 10.99
C ASN A 48 19.37 -0.30 12.07
N THR A 49 19.45 -1.03 13.19
CA THR A 49 18.50 -0.94 14.30
C THR A 49 18.54 0.41 15.03
N ALA A 50 19.68 1.10 15.06
CA ALA A 50 19.78 2.44 15.66
C ALA A 50 18.96 3.46 14.85
N SER A 51 19.16 3.51 13.52
CA SER A 51 18.36 4.34 12.63
C SER A 51 16.88 3.92 12.61
N ALA A 52 16.58 2.64 12.80
CA ALA A 52 15.20 2.17 12.96
C ALA A 52 14.56 2.71 14.26
N ALA A 53 15.31 2.73 15.36
CA ALA A 53 14.84 3.31 16.62
C ALA A 53 14.59 4.82 16.52
N GLU A 54 15.43 5.55 15.78
CA GLU A 54 15.25 6.98 15.49
C GLU A 54 14.02 7.24 14.63
N LEU A 55 13.77 6.42 13.61
CA LEU A 55 12.56 6.49 12.79
C LEU A 55 11.30 6.25 13.62
N GLY A 56 11.41 5.39 14.63
CA GLY A 56 10.33 4.99 15.52
C GLY A 56 9.32 4.05 14.86
N GLY A 57 8.16 3.90 15.50
CA GLY A 57 7.07 3.06 15.01
C GLY A 57 6.34 3.66 13.80
N LEU A 58 5.60 2.80 13.09
CA LEU A 58 4.63 3.25 12.09
C LEU A 58 3.30 3.58 12.78
N HIS A 59 2.66 4.66 12.34
CA HIS A 59 1.37 5.09 12.87
C HIS A 59 0.31 5.05 11.79
N LEU A 60 -0.92 4.70 12.17
CA LEU A 60 -2.06 4.78 11.26
C LEU A 60 -2.23 6.23 10.82
N ARG A 61 -2.06 6.47 9.53
CA ARG A 61 -2.14 7.81 8.96
C ARG A 61 -3.39 8.03 8.14
N ARG A 62 -3.88 6.99 7.48
CA ARG A 62 -5.04 7.08 6.59
C ARG A 62 -5.74 5.74 6.47
N SER A 63 -7.05 5.74 6.70
CA SER A 63 -7.96 4.69 6.23
C SER A 63 -8.52 5.10 4.88
N VAL A 64 -8.52 4.18 3.92
CA VAL A 64 -8.90 4.42 2.53
C VAL A 64 -9.90 3.36 2.12
N GLU A 65 -11.08 3.80 1.67
CA GLU A 65 -12.06 2.94 1.01
C GLU A 65 -12.16 3.36 -0.46
N VAL A 66 -12.13 2.38 -1.37
CA VAL A 66 -12.26 2.62 -2.81
C VAL A 66 -13.20 1.61 -3.43
N THR A 67 -14.06 2.10 -4.32
CA THR A 67 -14.87 1.27 -5.20
C THR A 67 -14.10 1.00 -6.49
N LEU A 68 -13.62 -0.22 -6.64
CA LEU A 68 -12.90 -0.70 -7.80
C LEU A 68 -13.81 -0.74 -9.02
N THR A 69 -13.25 -0.37 -10.17
CA THR A 69 -13.89 -0.63 -11.46
C THR A 69 -13.09 -1.71 -12.20
N PRO A 70 -13.73 -2.80 -12.66
CA PRO A 70 -13.04 -3.85 -13.42
C PRO A 70 -12.24 -3.25 -14.59
N MET A 71 -11.02 -3.74 -14.79
CA MET A 71 -10.08 -3.27 -15.83
C MET A 71 -9.57 -1.84 -15.71
N LYS A 72 -9.99 -1.08 -14.69
CA LYS A 72 -9.54 0.31 -14.53
C LYS A 72 -8.63 0.45 -13.32
N HIS A 73 -7.64 1.31 -13.48
CA HIS A 73 -6.94 1.92 -12.34
C HIS A 73 -7.93 2.87 -11.66
N THR A 74 -8.20 2.62 -10.38
CA THR A 74 -9.23 3.33 -9.61
C THR A 74 -8.66 4.53 -8.86
N ALA A 75 -7.56 4.35 -8.14
CA ALA A 75 -6.96 5.41 -7.34
C ALA A 75 -5.47 5.16 -7.11
N ASP A 76 -4.75 6.21 -6.72
CA ASP A 76 -3.42 6.12 -6.15
C ASP A 76 -3.47 6.47 -4.66
N ILE A 77 -2.86 5.61 -3.84
CA ILE A 77 -2.52 5.90 -2.45
C ILE A 77 -1.07 6.41 -2.45
N ALA A 78 -0.89 7.71 -2.41
CA ALA A 78 0.43 8.36 -2.44
C ALA A 78 1.01 8.49 -1.03
N VAL A 79 2.28 8.11 -0.89
CA VAL A 79 3.07 8.24 0.34
C VAL A 79 4.22 9.21 0.05
N SER A 80 4.19 10.37 0.71
CA SER A 80 5.16 11.45 0.47
C SER A 80 6.60 10.97 0.68
N GLY A 81 7.46 11.25 -0.30
CA GLY A 81 8.88 10.86 -0.27
C GLY A 81 9.18 9.41 -0.65
N LEU A 82 8.18 8.54 -0.80
CA LEU A 82 8.37 7.14 -1.19
C LEU A 82 7.84 6.84 -2.60
N GLY A 83 6.63 7.29 -2.92
CA GLY A 83 5.96 6.96 -4.17
C GLY A 83 4.45 6.79 -3.99
N TRP A 84 3.83 5.92 -4.79
CA TRP A 84 2.40 5.63 -4.63
C TRP A 84 2.05 4.18 -4.95
N ILE A 85 0.92 3.75 -4.42
CA ILE A 85 0.33 2.43 -4.64
C ILE A 85 -0.90 2.64 -5.51
N GLY A 86 -0.83 2.16 -6.75
CA GLY A 86 -1.95 2.14 -7.67
C GLY A 86 -2.91 1.02 -7.33
N VAL A 87 -4.19 1.34 -7.16
CA VAL A 87 -5.25 0.40 -6.82
C VAL A 87 -6.09 0.11 -8.06
N SER A 88 -6.18 -1.15 -8.44
CA SER A 88 -6.91 -1.59 -9.64
C SER A 88 -7.55 -2.97 -9.46
N SER A 89 -8.30 -3.42 -10.46
CA SER A 89 -8.96 -4.73 -10.45
C SER A 89 -8.64 -5.53 -11.72
N LEU A 90 -8.34 -6.82 -11.57
CA LEU A 90 -8.15 -7.78 -12.66
C LEU A 90 -9.51 -8.26 -13.20
N ALA A 91 -9.80 -8.05 -14.49
CA ALA A 91 -11.06 -8.51 -15.09
C ALA A 91 -11.34 -9.99 -14.89
N THR A 92 -10.32 -10.82 -15.01
CA THR A 92 -10.46 -12.28 -15.01
C THR A 92 -10.99 -12.82 -13.70
N LEU A 93 -10.87 -12.05 -12.61
CA LEU A 93 -11.29 -12.43 -11.28
C LEU A 93 -12.41 -11.53 -10.73
N ALA A 94 -12.80 -10.49 -11.49
CA ALA A 94 -13.80 -9.54 -11.05
C ALA A 94 -15.20 -10.17 -11.11
N LYS A 95 -15.83 -10.32 -9.93
CA LYS A 95 -17.27 -10.60 -9.81
C LYS A 95 -17.97 -9.29 -9.49
N ALA A 96 -19.16 -9.08 -10.04
CA ALA A 96 -19.87 -7.80 -9.99
C ALA A 96 -20.21 -7.33 -8.56
N ASP A 97 -20.35 -8.26 -7.63
CA ASP A 97 -20.99 -8.01 -6.33
C ASP A 97 -20.02 -7.60 -5.21
N ASP A 98 -18.71 -7.63 -5.45
CA ASP A 98 -17.71 -7.26 -4.44
C ASP A 98 -16.57 -6.47 -5.09
N LEU A 99 -16.74 -5.16 -5.18
CA LEU A 99 -15.79 -4.25 -5.80
C LEU A 99 -15.26 -3.21 -4.82
N THR A 100 -15.51 -3.34 -3.52
CA THR A 100 -14.98 -2.40 -2.53
C THR A 100 -13.70 -2.95 -1.92
N ALA A 101 -12.67 -2.11 -1.83
CA ALA A 101 -11.46 -2.43 -1.11
C ALA A 101 -11.17 -1.36 -0.05
N THR A 102 -10.82 -1.81 1.15
CA THR A 102 -10.55 -0.98 2.32
C THR A 102 -9.14 -1.25 2.83
N PHE A 103 -8.40 -0.18 3.06
CA PHE A 103 -6.99 -0.21 3.45
C PHE A 103 -6.74 0.69 4.65
N ASP A 104 -5.82 0.26 5.50
CA ASP A 104 -5.18 1.13 6.48
C ASP A 104 -3.71 1.33 6.11
N VAL A 105 -3.28 2.59 6.05
CA VAL A 105 -1.93 2.96 5.65
C VAL A 105 -1.18 3.51 6.85
N TYR A 106 -0.08 2.84 7.19
CA TYR A 106 0.79 3.16 8.30
C TYR A 106 2.13 3.67 7.82
N VAL A 107 2.54 4.85 8.31
CA VAL A 107 3.79 5.51 7.95
C VAL A 107 4.47 6.09 9.19
N PRO A 108 5.78 6.41 9.13
CA PRO A 108 6.45 7.14 10.21
C PRO A 108 5.80 8.49 10.48
N ARG A 109 6.01 9.01 11.70
CA ARG A 109 5.51 10.33 12.09
C ARG A 109 5.99 11.41 11.11
N GLY A 110 5.09 12.32 10.74
CA GLY A 110 5.40 13.43 9.83
C GLY A 110 5.31 13.08 8.34
N VAL A 111 5.21 11.79 7.98
CA VAL A 111 4.96 11.38 6.60
C VAL A 111 3.47 11.54 6.27
N GLU A 112 3.20 12.13 5.12
CA GLU A 112 1.83 12.33 4.63
C GLU A 112 1.40 11.20 3.68
N VAL A 113 0.12 10.86 3.79
CA VAL A 113 -0.55 9.90 2.91
C VAL A 113 -1.77 10.58 2.32
N THR A 114 -1.88 10.57 1.00
CA THR A 114 -3.03 11.14 0.28
C THR A 114 -3.59 10.14 -0.71
N THR A 115 -4.89 10.24 -0.98
CA THR A 115 -5.54 9.52 -2.06
C THR A 115 -5.76 10.50 -3.21
N ARG A 116 -5.42 10.10 -4.43
CA ARG A 116 -5.61 10.91 -5.63
C ARG A 116 -6.12 10.07 -6.80
N PRO A 117 -6.68 10.72 -7.85
CA PRO A 117 -6.96 10.03 -9.10
C PRO A 117 -5.69 9.37 -9.68
N PRO A 118 -5.83 8.27 -10.43
CA PRO A 118 -4.72 7.60 -11.09
C PRO A 118 -3.83 8.56 -11.89
N MET A 119 -2.53 8.54 -11.65
CA MET A 119 -1.62 9.23 -12.56
C MET A 119 -1.51 8.49 -13.89
N PRO A 120 -1.52 9.21 -15.03
CA PRO A 120 -1.27 8.61 -16.32
C PRO A 120 0.18 8.14 -16.38
N VAL A 121 0.39 6.84 -16.24
CA VAL A 121 1.68 6.21 -16.44
C VAL A 121 1.61 5.29 -17.65
N GLY A 122 2.63 5.36 -18.52
CA GLY A 122 2.70 4.49 -19.69
C GLY A 122 2.73 3.02 -19.25
N GLY A 123 1.80 2.21 -19.77
CA GLY A 123 1.76 0.77 -19.55
C GLY A 123 0.77 0.28 -18.48
N LEU A 124 0.13 1.16 -17.70
CA LEU A 124 -1.05 0.78 -16.94
C LEU A 124 -2.31 0.90 -17.82
N PRO A 125 -3.32 0.01 -17.66
CA PRO A 125 -4.58 0.13 -18.38
C PRO A 125 -5.27 1.46 -18.02
N THR A 126 -5.02 2.49 -18.81
CA THR A 126 -5.82 3.72 -18.82
C THR A 126 -7.12 3.40 -19.52
N ALA A 127 -8.25 3.79 -18.92
CA ALA A 127 -9.54 3.66 -19.55
C ALA A 127 -9.48 4.26 -20.97
N MET A 128 -9.74 3.42 -21.98
CA MET A 128 -10.16 3.88 -23.30
C MET A 128 -11.60 4.36 -23.24
#